data_AF-A0AAW8R554-F1
#
_entry.id   AF-A0AAW8R554-F1
#
_cell.length_a   1.000
_cell.length_b   1.000
_cell.length_c   1.000
_cell.angle_alpha   90.00
_cell.angle_beta   90.00
_cell.angle_gamma   90.00
#
_symmetry.space_group_name_H-M   'P 1'
#
loop_
_entity.id
_entity.type
_entity.pdbx_description
1 polymer ?
#
loop_
_entity_poly.entity_id
_entity_poly.type
_entity_poly.pdbx_seq_one_letter_code
_entity_poly.pdbx_strand_id
1 'polypeptide(L)'
;MPRIDYQELKGLSDELASLRQSIVSYLKEYNRANDHFVEENELQGQAWSSAKSYHRNYKTISDSIFNALYDLDDTLKVYLPPLKALWEKLKIG
;
A
#
# COMPACT_ATOMS: atom_id res chain seq x y z
N MET A 1 5.45 14.41 25.89
CA MET A 1 5.07 13.59 24.73
C MET A 1 4.17 12.47 25.23
N PRO A 2 2.93 12.33 24.74
CA PRO A 2 2.20 11.10 24.98
C PRO A 2 3.04 9.97 24.37
N ARG A 3 3.50 9.02 25.19
CA ARG A 3 4.13 7.81 24.67
C ARG A 3 2.99 6.98 24.11
N ILE A 4 2.94 6.82 22.79
CA ILE A 4 2.11 5.77 22.17
C ILE A 4 2.46 4.46 22.86
N ASP A 5 1.48 3.77 23.43
CA ASP A 5 1.72 2.49 24.10
C ASP A 5 2.05 1.41 23.06
N TYR A 6 2.82 0.40 23.47
CA TYR A 6 3.16 -0.72 22.60
C TYR A 6 1.89 -1.41 22.05
N GLN A 7 0.84 -1.56 22.86
CA GLN A 7 -0.39 -2.20 22.40
C GLN A 7 -1.12 -1.35 21.35
N GLU A 8 -1.13 -0.03 21.52
CA GLU A 8 -1.70 0.91 20.55
C GLU A 8 -0.96 0.84 19.21
N LEU A 9 0.38 0.88 19.24
CA LEU A 9 1.19 0.79 18.02
C LEU A 9 1.06 -0.57 17.33
N LYS A 10 0.99 -1.66 18.12
CA LYS A 10 0.77 -3.01 17.58
C LYS A 10 -0.60 -3.09 16.90
N GLY A 11 -1.66 -2.58 17.54
CA GLY A 11 -3.00 -2.56 16.96
C GLY A 11 -3.03 -1.81 15.62
N LEU A 12 -2.41 -0.62 15.57
CA LEU A 12 -2.27 0.15 14.35
C LEU A 12 -1.50 -0.60 13.25
N SER A 13 -0.42 -1.32 13.62
CA SER A 13 0.33 -2.12 12.66
C SER A 13 -0.47 -3.29 12.10
N ASP A 14 -1.28 -3.96 12.92
CA ASP A 14 -2.12 -5.08 12.48
C ASP A 14 -3.24 -4.57 11.54
N GLU A 15 -3.88 -3.46 11.88
CA GLU A 15 -4.87 -2.80 11.02
C GLU A 15 -4.26 -2.35 9.69
N LEU A 16 -3.07 -1.75 9.73
CA LEU A 16 -2.37 -1.31 8.53
C LEU A 16 -1.99 -2.48 7.62
N ALA A 17 -1.52 -3.59 8.19
CA ALA A 17 -1.21 -4.79 7.43
C ALA A 17 -2.45 -5.34 6.70
N SER A 18 -3.60 -5.37 7.38
CA SER A 18 -4.88 -5.77 6.79
C SER A 18 -5.34 -4.83 5.68
N LEU A 19 -5.33 -3.51 5.94
CA LEU A 19 -5.71 -2.50 4.95
C LEU A 19 -4.81 -2.55 3.71
N ARG A 20 -3.50 -2.68 3.90
CA ARG A 20 -2.55 -2.87 2.81
C ARG A 20 -2.94 -4.06 1.95
N GLN A 21 -3.23 -5.22 2.57
CA GLN A 21 -3.57 -6.42 1.80
C GLN A 21 -4.80 -6.21 0.92
N SER A 22 -5.83 -5.54 1.43
CA SER A 22 -7.02 -5.18 0.65
C SER A 22 -6.68 -4.20 -0.49
N ILE A 23 -5.97 -3.11 -0.19
CA ILE A 23 -5.60 -2.11 -1.21
C ILE A 23 -4.72 -2.74 -2.30
N VAL A 24 -3.73 -3.54 -1.93
CA VAL A 24 -2.85 -4.25 -2.87
C VAL A 24 -3.65 -5.17 -3.80
N SER A 25 -4.68 -5.85 -3.28
CA SER A 25 -5.55 -6.68 -4.12
C SER A 25 -6.27 -5.83 -5.16
N TYR A 26 -6.90 -4.73 -4.73
CA TYR A 26 -7.58 -3.81 -5.64
C TYR A 26 -6.65 -3.20 -6.68
N LEU A 27 -5.44 -2.78 -6.29
CA LEU A 27 -4.46 -2.22 -7.23
C LEU A 27 -3.97 -3.24 -8.25
N LYS A 28 -3.81 -4.51 -7.86
CA LYS A 28 -3.45 -5.60 -8.79
C LYS A 28 -4.56 -5.88 -9.80
N GLU A 29 -5.81 -5.94 -9.34
CA GLU A 29 -6.98 -6.12 -10.21
C GLU A 29 -7.13 -4.93 -11.17
N TYR A 30 -7.00 -3.72 -10.65
CA TYR A 30 -6.99 -2.49 -11.45
C TYR A 30 -5.89 -2.50 -12.50
N ASN A 31 -4.64 -2.81 -12.13
CA ASN A 31 -3.53 -2.84 -13.08
C ASN A 31 -3.76 -3.85 -14.21
N ARG A 32 -4.33 -5.03 -13.91
CA ARG A 32 -4.68 -6.02 -14.94
C ARG A 32 -5.76 -5.49 -15.90
N ALA A 33 -6.81 -4.87 -15.37
CA ALA A 33 -7.86 -4.27 -16.19
C ALA A 33 -7.32 -3.11 -17.05
N ASN A 34 -6.43 -2.29 -16.47
CA ASN A 34 -5.79 -1.19 -17.16
C ASN A 34 -4.85 -1.64 -18.28
N ASP A 35 -4.07 -2.71 -18.06
CA ASP A 35 -3.23 -3.31 -19.09
C ASP A 35 -4.08 -3.80 -20.27
N HIS A 36 -5.16 -4.54 -19.98
CA HIS A 36 -6.10 -4.99 -21.01
C HIS A 36 -6.73 -3.82 -21.78
N PHE A 37 -7.12 -2.75 -21.11
CA PHE A 37 -7.68 -1.55 -21.75
C PHE A 37 -6.66 -0.86 -22.68
N VAL A 38 -5.41 -0.73 -22.24
CA VAL A 38 -4.36 -0.07 -23.03
C VAL A 38 -3.94 -0.91 -24.24
N GLU A 39 -4.01 -2.23 -24.14
CA GLU A 39 -3.67 -3.18 -25.21
C GLU A 39 -4.77 -3.34 -26.27
N GLU A 40 -6.03 -2.97 -25.97
CA GLU A 40 -7.19 -3.15 -26.84
C GLU A 40 -7.13 -2.33 -28.15
N ASN A 41 -7.13 -2.97 -29.32
CA ASN A 41 -6.92 -2.32 -30.62
C ASN A 41 -8.13 -2.33 -31.55
N GLU A 42 -9.29 -2.82 -31.10
CA GLU A 42 -10.53 -2.78 -31.88
C GLU A 42 -11.00 -1.36 -32.16
N LEU A 43 -11.00 -0.49 -31.14
CA LEU A 43 -11.34 0.92 -31.28
C LEU A 43 -10.11 1.72 -31.76
N GLN A 44 -10.34 2.72 -32.59
CA GLN A 44 -9.29 3.55 -33.20
C GLN A 44 -9.71 5.03 -33.24
N GLY A 45 -8.74 5.89 -33.53
CA GLY A 45 -8.93 7.34 -33.63
C GLY A 45 -8.38 8.13 -32.43
N GLN A 46 -8.35 9.44 -32.57
CA GLN A 46 -7.66 10.33 -31.63
C GLN A 46 -8.22 10.23 -30.21
N ALA A 47 -9.55 10.19 -30.06
CA ALA A 47 -10.20 10.08 -28.75
C ALA A 47 -9.79 8.80 -28.00
N TRP A 48 -9.74 7.67 -28.71
CA TRP A 48 -9.31 6.39 -28.14
C TRP A 48 -7.83 6.40 -27.76
N SER A 49 -6.96 6.90 -28.64
CA SER A 49 -5.53 7.07 -28.36
C SER A 49 -5.28 7.98 -27.15
N SER A 50 -6.03 9.07 -27.01
CA SER A 50 -5.96 9.95 -25.83
C SER A 50 -6.37 9.20 -24.56
N ALA A 51 -7.47 8.45 -24.58
CA ALA A 51 -7.91 7.66 -23.43
C ALA A 51 -6.84 6.64 -22.99
N LYS A 52 -6.26 5.89 -23.94
CA LYS A 52 -5.13 4.99 -23.65
C LYS A 52 -3.94 5.72 -23.03
N SER A 53 -3.60 6.91 -23.53
CA SER A 53 -2.50 7.71 -22.98
C SER A 53 -2.75 8.12 -21.53
N TYR A 54 -3.98 8.50 -21.16
CA TYR A 54 -4.33 8.78 -19.76
C TYR A 54 -4.20 7.54 -18.88
N HIS A 55 -4.70 6.40 -19.34
CA HIS A 55 -4.67 5.15 -18.60
C HIS A 55 -3.25 4.58 -18.37
N ARG A 56 -2.32 4.84 -19.28
CA ARG A 56 -0.90 4.49 -19.06
C ARG A 56 -0.31 5.14 -17.81
N ASN A 57 -0.70 6.37 -17.50
CA ASN A 57 -0.19 7.09 -16.33
C ASN A 57 -0.74 6.53 -15.01
N TYR A 58 -1.92 5.90 -15.02
CA TYR A 58 -2.50 5.34 -13.80
C TYR A 58 -1.73 4.12 -13.27
N LYS A 59 -1.04 3.37 -14.14
CA LYS A 59 -0.18 2.26 -13.72
C LYS A 59 0.96 2.77 -12.82
N THR A 60 1.63 3.84 -13.22
CA THR A 60 2.69 4.47 -12.43
C THR A 60 2.20 4.92 -11.04
N ILE A 61 1.00 5.50 -10.98
CA ILE A 61 0.40 5.94 -9.72
C ILE A 61 0.07 4.73 -8.83
N SER A 62 -0.55 3.69 -9.40
CA SER A 62 -0.88 2.44 -8.71
C SER A 62 0.35 1.76 -8.13
N ASP A 63 1.44 1.64 -8.91
CA ASP A 63 2.70 1.05 -8.47
C ASP A 63 3.36 1.89 -7.36
N SER A 64 3.25 3.22 -7.42
CA SER A 64 3.77 4.11 -6.39
C SER A 64 3.03 3.94 -5.05
N ILE A 65 1.71 3.80 -5.09
CA ILE A 65 0.88 3.52 -3.90
C ILE A 65 1.23 2.14 -3.35
N PHE A 66 1.37 1.13 -4.22
CA PHE A 66 1.77 -0.21 -3.82
C PHE A 66 3.10 -0.17 -3.05
N ASN A 67 4.13 0.46 -3.61
CA ASN A 67 5.45 0.53 -2.97
C ASN A 67 5.38 1.26 -1.62
N ALA A 68 4.72 2.41 -1.55
CA ALA A 68 4.59 3.17 -0.31
C ALA A 68 3.91 2.39 0.83
N LEU A 69 2.91 1.56 0.50
CA LEU A 69 2.25 0.71 1.49
C LEU A 69 3.15 -0.42 2.00
N TYR A 70 4.02 -0.96 1.14
CA TYR A 70 5.02 -1.95 1.56
C TYR A 70 6.10 -1.31 2.45
N ASP A 71 6.64 -0.15 2.07
CA ASP A 71 7.64 0.57 2.85
C ASP A 71 7.13 0.92 4.26
N LEU A 72 5.86 1.30 4.37
CA LEU A 72 5.22 1.61 5.65
C LEU A 72 5.05 0.37 6.54
N ASP A 73 4.58 -0.75 5.98
CA ASP A 73 4.44 -2.02 6.69
C ASP A 73 5.81 -2.54 7.17
N ASP A 74 6.83 -2.48 6.31
CA ASP A 74 8.19 -2.90 6.65
C ASP A 74 8.79 -2.01 7.74
N THR A 75 8.57 -0.69 7.68
CA THR A 75 9.00 0.23 8.73
C THR A 75 8.38 -0.14 10.07
N LEU A 76 7.07 -0.40 10.14
CA LEU A 76 6.41 -0.77 11.39
C LEU A 76 6.93 -2.10 11.95
N LYS A 77 7.18 -3.08 11.09
CA LYS A 77 7.77 -4.37 11.48
C LYS A 77 9.18 -4.23 12.06
N VAL A 78 9.95 -3.25 11.60
CA VAL A 78 11.27 -2.93 12.17
C VAL A 78 11.15 -2.22 13.53
N TYR A 79 10.17 -1.31 13.69
CA TYR A 79 10.03 -0.51 14.91
C TYR A 79 9.36 -1.25 16.09
N LEU A 80 8.46 -2.19 15.82
CA LEU A 80 7.70 -2.88 16.88
C LEU A 80 8.54 -3.74 17.84
N PRO A 81 9.52 -4.54 17.40
CA PRO A 81 10.28 -5.42 18.30
C PRO A 81 11.11 -4.65 19.35
N PRO A 82 11.87 -3.59 19.01
CA PRO A 82 12.57 -2.78 20.00
C PRO A 82 11.63 -2.13 21.00
N LEU A 83 10.46 -1.65 20.56
CA LEU A 83 9.46 -1.04 21.43
C LEU A 83 8.85 -2.07 22.40
N LYS A 84 8.54 -3.28 21.93
CA LYS A 84 8.08 -4.38 22.76
C LYS A 84 9.08 -4.68 23.88
N ALA A 85 10.36 -4.80 23.54
CA ALA A 85 11.41 -5.10 24.52
C ALA A 85 11.55 -3.99 25.58
N LEU A 86 11.39 -2.72 25.20
CA LEU A 86 11.37 -1.61 26.15
C LEU A 86 10.15 -1.67 27.07
N TRP A 87 8.97 -1.92 26.51
CA TRP A 87 7.72 -2.03 27.26
C TRP A 87 7.73 -3.17 28.27
N GLU A 88 8.26 -4.34 27.90
CA GLU A 88 8.41 -5.48 28.80
C GLU A 88 9.36 -5.15 29.97
N LYS A 89 10.49 -4.48 29.71
CA LYS A 89 11.41 -4.03 30.77
C LYS A 89 10.74 -3.08 31.77
N LEU A 90 9.90 -2.16 31.28
CA LEU A 90 9.19 -1.19 32.12
C LEU A 90 8.06 -1.80 32.94
N LYS A 91 7.61 -3.03 32.64
CA LYS A 91 6.58 -3.74 33.42
C LYS A 91 7.12 -4.55 34.60
N ILE A 92 8.42 -4.85 34.61
CA ILE A 92 9.06 -5.76 35.57
C ILE A 92 9.83 -4.97 36.64
N GLY A 93 10.04 -3.67 36.45
CA GLY A 93 10.64 -2.74 37.43
C GLY A 93 9.59 -1.83 38.05
#